data_AF-A0A7Y7TRT8-F1
#
_entry.id   AF-A0A7Y7TRT8-F1
#
_cell.length_a   1.000
_cell.length_b   1.000
_cell.length_c   1.000
_cell.angle_alpha   90.00
_cell.angle_beta   90.00
_cell.angle_gamma   90.00
#
_symmetry.space_group_name_H-M   'P 1'
#
loop_
_entity.id
_entity.type
_entity.pdbx_description
1 polymer ?
#
loop_
_entity_poly.entity_id
_entity_poly.type
_entity_poly.pdbx_seq_one_letter_code
_entity_poly.pdbx_strand_id
1 'polypeptide(L)' 'MMMKLNKEWHLANPMPKNPKFEQRVKWHTEHQQNCLCRPIPEKLIEEMEKKGIKFK' A
#
# COMPACT_ATOMS: atom_id res chain seq x y z
N MET A 1 -4.87 4.61 18.76
CA MET A 1 -3.56 5.27 18.56
C MET A 1 -3.49 5.75 17.13
N MET A 2 -3.31 7.06 16.92
CA MET A 2 -3.35 7.70 15.60
C MET A 2 -2.10 7.31 14.82
N MET A 3 -2.24 6.50 13.78
CA MET A 3 -1.09 6.03 13.02
C MET A 3 -0.42 7.22 12.29
N LYS A 4 0.85 7.47 12.61
CA LYS A 4 1.60 8.66 12.20
C LYS A 4 1.79 8.66 10.68
N LEU A 5 1.27 9.69 10.02
CA LEU A 5 1.51 9.97 8.60
C LEU A 5 2.98 10.35 8.39
N ASN A 6 3.68 9.57 7.57
CA ASN A 6 5.01 9.92 7.07
C ASN A 6 4.87 10.78 5.81
N LYS A 7 4.77 12.10 5.99
CA LYS A 7 4.54 13.05 4.89
C LYS A 7 5.66 13.02 3.85
N GLU A 8 6.92 12.88 4.29
CA GLU A 8 8.09 12.83 3.41
C GLU A 8 8.02 11.64 2.46
N TRP A 9 7.66 10.47 2.98
CA TRP A 9 7.48 9.27 2.15
C TRP A 9 6.38 9.44 1.11
N HIS A 10 5.25 10.05 1.45
CA HIS A 10 4.15 10.30 0.50
C HIS A 10 4.53 11.29 -0.61
N LEU A 11 5.37 12.28 -0.31
CA LEU A 11 5.86 13.24 -1.30
C LEU A 11 6.84 12.59 -2.28
N ALA A 12 7.71 11.71 -1.78
CA ALA A 12 8.67 10.96 -2.59
C ALA A 12 8.02 9.80 -3.37
N ASN A 13 6.98 9.16 -2.80
CA ASN A 13 6.30 7.99 -3.34
C ASN A 13 4.80 8.27 -3.48
N PRO A 14 4.37 9.16 -4.40
CA PRO A 14 2.96 9.35 -4.65
C PRO A 14 2.34 8.10 -5.30
N MET A 15 1.11 7.78 -4.95
CA MET A 15 0.36 6.72 -5.63
C MET A 15 0.15 7.13 -7.10
N PRO A 16 0.49 6.28 -8.09
CA PRO A 16 0.22 6.56 -9.48
C PRO A 16 -1.28 6.79 -9.74
N LYS A 17 -1.63 7.63 -10.71
CA LYS A 17 -3.04 7.98 -11.00
C LYS A 17 -3.88 6.77 -11.46
N ASN A 18 -3.28 5.86 -12.22
CA ASN A 18 -3.90 4.62 -12.71
C ASN A 18 -2.90 3.47 -12.52
N PRO A 19 -2.66 3.03 -11.28
CA PRO A 19 -1.65 2.02 -11.03
C PRO A 19 -2.14 0.68 -11.55
N LYS A 20 -1.27 -0.06 -12.24
CA LYS A 20 -1.51 -1.49 -12.47
C LYS A 20 -1.53 -2.22 -11.12
N PHE A 21 -2.15 -3.39 -11.10
CA PHE A 21 -2.26 -4.21 -9.89
C PHE A 21 -0.91 -4.35 -9.15
N GLU A 22 0.17 -4.72 -9.84
CA GLU A 22 1.49 -4.90 -9.23
C GLU A 22 2.05 -3.60 -8.63
N GLN A 23 1.87 -2.47 -9.32
CA GLN A 23 2.30 -1.15 -8.82
C GLN A 23 1.52 -0.77 -7.57
N ARG A 24 0.23 -1.08 -7.55
CA ARG A 24 -0.66 -0.82 -6.42
C ARG A 24 -0.27 -1.67 -5.20
N VAL A 25 0.03 -2.95 -5.42
CA VAL A 25 0.54 -3.86 -4.38
C VAL A 25 1.87 -3.33 -3.83
N LYS A 26 2.85 -3.10 -4.72
CA LYS A 26 4.18 -2.61 -4.32
C LYS A 26 4.08 -1.35 -3.47
N TRP A 27 3.31 -0.36 -3.94
CA TRP A 27 3.13 0.90 -3.22
C TRP A 27 2.53 0.67 -1.83
N HIS A 28 1.49 -0.18 -1.72
CA HIS A 28 0.85 -0.44 -0.44
C HIS A 28 1.73 -1.25 0.52
N THR A 29 2.57 -2.14 0.02
CA THR A 29 3.59 -2.86 0.81
C THR A 29 4.62 -1.89 1.37
N GLU A 30 5.21 -1.03 0.53
CA GLU A 30 6.18 -0.02 0.95
C GLU A 30 5.53 1.01 1.89
N HIS A 31 4.27 1.38 1.63
CA HIS A 31 3.48 2.24 2.50
C HIS A 31 3.40 1.64 3.90
N GLN A 32 2.95 0.39 4.08
CA GLN A 32 2.86 -0.21 5.43
C GLN A 32 4.20 -0.21 6.18
N GLN A 33 5.34 -0.30 5.48
CA GLN A 33 6.66 -0.28 6.10
C GLN A 33 7.11 1.13 6.52
N ASN A 34 6.70 2.17 5.80
CA ASN A 34 7.18 3.55 5.99
C ASN A 34 6.15 4.50 6.62
N CYS A 35 4.86 4.17 6.48
CA CYS A 35 3.72 4.99 6.84
C CYS A 35 2.50 4.10 7.18
N LEU A 36 2.06 4.12 8.44
CA LEU A 36 0.89 3.34 8.86
C LEU A 36 -0.42 4.14 8.78
N CYS A 37 -0.45 5.31 8.13
CA CYS A 37 -1.61 6.19 8.19
C CYS A 37 -2.92 5.59 7.64
N ARG A 38 -2.82 4.52 6.85
CA ARG A 38 -3.96 3.77 6.32
C ARG A 38 -3.58 2.29 6.10
N PRO A 39 -4.44 1.33 6.46
CA PRO A 39 -4.24 -0.08 6.11
C PRO A 39 -4.37 -0.33 4.60
N ILE A 40 -3.91 -1.50 4.13
CA ILE A 40 -4.14 -1.92 2.75
C ILE A 40 -5.65 -2.14 2.53
N PRO A 41 -6.24 -1.65 1.42
CA PRO A 41 -7.66 -1.87 1.14
C PRO A 41 -8.00 -3.37 1.07
N GLU A 42 -9.10 -3.79 1.69
CA GLU A 42 -9.53 -5.20 1.74
C GLU A 42 -9.64 -5.83 0.35
N LYS A 43 -10.26 -5.13 -0.61
CA LYS A 43 -10.36 -5.60 -2.00
C LYS A 43 -9.00 -5.89 -2.64
N LEU A 44 -7.96 -5.11 -2.29
CA LEU A 44 -6.62 -5.36 -2.81
C LEU A 44 -6.00 -6.58 -2.14
N ILE A 45 -6.22 -6.79 -0.84
CA ILE A 45 -5.79 -7.99 -0.12
C ILE A 45 -6.44 -9.23 -0.75
N GLU A 46 -7.76 -9.21 -0.99
CA GLU A 46 -8.47 -10.31 -1.66
C GLU A 46 -7.91 -10.60 -3.06
N GLU A 47 -7.60 -9.57 -3.84
CA GLU A 47 -6.99 -9.72 -5.16
C GLU A 47 -5.55 -10.28 -5.08
N MET A 48 -4.79 -9.89 -4.06
CA MET A 48 -3.45 -10.43 -3.77
C MET A 48 -3.53 -11.91 -3.41
N GLU A 49 -4.46 -12.29 -2.53
CA GLU A 49 -4.69 -13.68 -2.13
C GLU A 49 -5.10 -14.55 -3.32
N LYS A 50 -6.02 -14.08 -4.16
CA LYS A 50 -6.43 -14.75 -5.40
C LYS A 50 -5.28 -14.97 -6.37
N LYS A 51 -4.27 -14.10 -6.35
CA LYS A 51 -3.05 -14.20 -7.17
C LYS A 51 -1.91 -14.94 -6.47
N GLY A 52 -2.13 -15.47 -5.27
CA GLY A 52 -1.13 -16.19 -4.49
C GLY A 52 -0.04 -15.30 -3.86
N ILE A 53 -0.26 -13.99 -3.83
CA ILE A 53 0.67 -13.03 -3.22
C ILE A 53 0.33 -12.94 -1.73
N LYS A 54 1.21 -13.47 -0.89
CA LYS A 54 1.06 -13.38 0.57
C LYS A 54 1.62 -12.05 1.06
N PHE A 55 0.78 -11.27 1.72
CA PHE A 55 1.18 -10.09 2.49
C PHE A 55 1.13 -10.47 3.97
N LYS A 56 2.28 -10.45 4.66
CA LYS A 56 2.40 -10.80 6.08
C LYS A 56 3.18 -9.71 6.80
#